data_AF-A0A072TYA3-F1
#
_entry.id   AF-A0A072TYA3-F1
#
_cell.length_a   1.000
_cell.length_b   1.000
_cell.length_c   1.000
_cell.angle_alpha   90.00
_cell.angle_beta   90.00
_cell.angle_gamma   90.00
#
_symmetry.space_group_name_H-M   'P 1'
#
loop_
_entity.id
_entity.type
_entity.pdbx_description
1 polymer ?
#
loop_
_entity_poly.entity_id
_entity_poly.type
_entity_poly.pdbx_seq_one_letter_code
_entity_poly.pdbx_strand_id
1 'polypeptide(L)'
;MASFWTPFLVRSKKSDLKGPSSTGLFNLYIDEPDENWITQIEDFDFVILNGGHWFARSMVFYEKQKIVGCHYCLLENVPDLTMYHGYRRAFRTAFKAINNLKNFKGITFLRTLSPSHFENGLWNQDLKHKLVNYYAMPHISIELVQ
;
A
#
# COMPACT_ATOMS: atom_id res chain seq x y z
N MET A 1 14.90 -14.42 -7.41
CA MET A 1 14.14 -13.16 -7.38
C MET A 1 12.65 -13.46 -7.44
N ALA A 2 11.85 -12.89 -6.53
CA ALA A 2 10.40 -13.05 -6.49
C ALA A 2 9.71 -11.70 -6.32
N SER A 3 8.44 -11.61 -6.72
CA SER A 3 7.67 -10.37 -6.74
C SER A 3 6.26 -10.65 -6.22
N PHE A 4 5.87 -10.00 -5.13
CA PHE A 4 4.55 -10.18 -4.52
C PHE A 4 3.71 -8.93 -4.65
N TRP A 5 2.61 -9.02 -5.40
CA TRP A 5 1.66 -7.93 -5.53
C TRP A 5 0.91 -7.70 -4.22
N THR A 6 1.32 -6.69 -3.45
CA THR A 6 0.66 -6.28 -2.21
C THR A 6 0.69 -4.76 -2.07
N PRO A 7 -0.25 -4.03 -2.71
CA PRO A 7 -0.18 -2.57 -2.83
C PRO A 7 -0.22 -1.83 -1.47
N PHE A 8 -0.63 -2.52 -0.41
CA PHE A 8 -0.78 -1.97 0.94
C PHE A 8 0.04 -2.72 2.00
N LEU A 9 0.83 -3.75 1.64
CA LEU A 9 1.61 -4.65 2.54
C LEU A 9 0.77 -5.50 3.53
N VAL A 10 -0.45 -5.05 3.85
CA VAL A 10 -1.43 -5.74 4.70
C VAL A 10 -2.51 -6.40 3.87
N ARG A 11 -3.22 -7.36 4.47
CA ARG A 11 -4.37 -7.98 3.82
C ARG A 11 -5.33 -6.89 3.37
N SER A 12 -5.72 -6.95 2.10
CA SER A 12 -6.59 -5.96 1.50
C SER A 12 -7.55 -6.60 0.49
N LYS A 13 -8.72 -6.00 0.34
CA LYS A 13 -9.74 -6.45 -0.61
C LYS A 13 -10.39 -5.25 -1.26
N LYS A 14 -10.47 -5.23 -2.59
CA LYS A 14 -11.26 -4.24 -3.31
C LYS A 14 -12.76 -4.51 -3.04
N SER A 15 -13.45 -3.57 -2.41
CA SER A 15 -14.85 -3.67 -2.00
C SER A 15 -15.81 -3.00 -2.99
N ASP A 16 -15.36 -1.94 -3.67
CA ASP A 16 -16.09 -1.30 -4.78
C ASP A 16 -15.12 -1.02 -5.94
N LEU A 17 -15.56 -1.29 -7.17
CA LEU A 17 -14.79 -1.03 -8.39
C LEU A 17 -14.57 0.46 -8.65
N LYS A 18 -15.56 1.30 -8.35
CA LYS A 18 -15.53 2.75 -8.57
C LYS A 18 -15.19 3.48 -7.27
N GLY A 19 -15.91 3.19 -6.19
CA GLY A 19 -15.76 3.91 -4.93
C GLY A 19 -15.94 5.44 -5.08
N PRO A 20 -15.77 6.20 -3.99
CA PRO A 20 -15.95 7.65 -4.00
C PRO A 20 -15.01 8.40 -4.96
N SER A 21 -13.77 7.94 -5.09
CA SER A 21 -12.75 8.56 -5.93
C SER A 21 -12.78 8.09 -7.39
N SER A 22 -13.73 7.25 -7.81
CA SER A 22 -13.72 6.56 -9.12
C SER A 22 -12.47 5.71 -9.38
N THR A 23 -11.67 5.43 -8.35
CA THR A 23 -10.46 4.61 -8.41
C THR A 23 -10.56 3.30 -7.60
N GLY A 24 -11.76 3.02 -7.07
CA GLY A 24 -12.09 1.89 -6.22
C GLY A 24 -12.15 2.24 -4.73
N LEU A 25 -12.84 1.40 -3.97
CA LEU A 25 -12.83 1.39 -2.51
C LEU A 25 -12.11 0.11 -2.05
N PHE A 26 -11.21 0.23 -1.10
CA PHE A 26 -10.41 -0.90 -0.59
C PHE A 26 -10.63 -1.08 0.90
N ASN A 27 -10.93 -2.31 1.31
CA ASN A 27 -10.92 -2.70 2.71
C ASN A 27 -9.48 -3.11 3.07
N LEU A 28 -8.88 -2.42 4.03
CA LEU A 28 -7.52 -2.70 4.52
C LEU A 28 -7.62 -3.24 5.95
N TYR A 29 -7.08 -4.42 6.19
CA TYR A 29 -6.98 -5.04 7.51
C TYR A 29 -5.64 -4.65 8.12
N ILE A 30 -5.59 -3.46 8.73
CA ILE A 30 -4.35 -2.76 9.05
C ILE A 30 -3.56 -3.37 10.23
N ASP A 31 -4.07 -4.44 10.84
CA ASP A 31 -3.42 -5.27 11.85
C ASP A 31 -3.05 -6.68 11.35
N GLU A 32 -3.27 -6.98 10.06
CA GLU A 32 -3.04 -8.29 9.45
C GLU A 32 -2.05 -8.17 8.28
N PRO A 33 -0.80 -8.69 8.38
CA PRO A 33 0.12 -8.70 7.24
C PRO A 33 -0.46 -9.55 6.10
N ASP A 34 -0.15 -9.19 4.86
CA ASP A 34 -0.59 -9.97 3.70
C ASP A 34 0.16 -11.31 3.63
N GLU A 35 -0.59 -12.41 3.72
CA GLU A 35 -0.06 -13.78 3.71
C GLU A 35 0.74 -14.09 2.45
N ASN A 36 0.45 -13.43 1.32
CA ASN A 36 1.10 -13.67 0.05
C ASN A 36 2.62 -13.47 0.10
N TRP A 37 3.12 -12.56 0.94
CA TRP A 37 4.56 -12.32 1.05
C TRP A 37 5.14 -12.82 2.37
N ILE A 38 4.44 -12.62 3.49
CA ILE A 38 5.03 -12.89 4.82
C ILE A 38 5.36 -14.37 5.01
N THR A 39 4.61 -15.26 4.35
CA THR A 39 4.83 -16.72 4.39
C THR A 39 6.03 -17.18 3.56
N GLN A 40 6.61 -16.31 2.73
CA GLN A 40 7.66 -16.66 1.77
C GLN A 40 9.00 -15.99 2.07
N ILE A 41 9.05 -14.91 2.86
CA ILE A 41 10.27 -14.11 3.02
C ILE A 41 11.38 -14.77 3.85
N GLU A 42 11.11 -15.81 4.65
CA GLU A 42 12.16 -16.49 5.43
C GLU A 42 13.24 -17.13 4.54
N ASP A 43 12.93 -17.41 3.27
CA ASP A 43 13.84 -18.01 2.28
C ASP A 43 14.68 -16.97 1.50
N PHE A 44 14.61 -15.68 1.87
CA PHE A 44 15.29 -14.60 1.14
C PHE A 44 16.30 -13.85 2.00
N ASP A 45 17.46 -13.54 1.40
CA ASP A 45 18.52 -12.73 2.03
C ASP A 45 18.19 -11.24 2.04
N PHE A 46 17.38 -10.75 1.09
CA PHE A 46 16.97 -9.36 1.00
C PHE A 46 15.46 -9.20 0.74
N VAL A 47 14.83 -8.29 1.48
CA VAL A 47 13.42 -7.93 1.32
C VAL A 47 13.31 -6.44 1.02
N ILE A 48 12.72 -6.05 -0.11
CA ILE A 48 12.47 -4.64 -0.43
C ILE A 48 10.97 -4.36 -0.30
N LEU A 49 10.60 -3.61 0.74
CA LEU A 49 9.23 -3.14 0.92
C LEU A 49 9.00 -1.86 0.11
N ASN A 50 7.87 -1.80 -0.56
CA ASN A 50 7.38 -0.63 -1.29
C ASN A 50 5.88 -0.47 -1.08
N GLY A 51 5.44 0.75 -0.77
CA GLY A 51 4.03 1.08 -0.59
C GLY A 51 3.87 2.59 -0.45
N GLY A 52 2.98 3.18 -1.24
CA GLY A 52 2.86 4.64 -1.28
C GLY A 52 1.64 5.11 -2.04
N HIS A 53 1.73 5.17 -3.37
CA HIS A 53 0.67 5.72 -4.24
C HIS A 53 -0.73 5.14 -4.01
N TRP A 54 -0.82 3.87 -3.61
CA TRP A 54 -2.13 3.24 -3.38
C TRP A 54 -2.86 3.77 -2.15
N PHE A 55 -2.14 4.32 -1.17
CA PHE A 55 -2.74 4.94 0.01
C PHE A 55 -3.49 6.24 -0.32
N ALA A 56 -3.35 6.80 -1.53
CA ALA A 56 -4.16 7.92 -1.99
C ALA A 56 -5.58 7.52 -2.44
N ARG A 57 -5.90 6.21 -2.52
CA ARG A 57 -7.22 5.71 -2.91
C ARG A 57 -8.19 5.74 -1.72
N SER A 58 -9.48 5.68 -1.99
CA SER A 58 -10.50 5.52 -0.96
C SER A 58 -10.33 4.17 -0.25
N MET A 59 -10.30 4.18 1.09
CA MET A 59 -10.05 2.98 1.90
C MET A 59 -10.96 2.93 3.12
N VAL A 60 -11.32 1.73 3.57
CA VAL A 60 -11.95 1.45 4.86
C VAL A 60 -10.97 0.63 5.70
N PHE A 61 -10.67 1.08 6.92
CA PHE A 61 -9.71 0.45 7.80
C PHE A 61 -10.40 -0.51 8.76
N TYR A 62 -9.89 -1.73 8.83
CA TYR A 62 -10.32 -2.78 9.73
C TYR A 62 -9.22 -3.10 10.74
N GLU A 63 -9.60 -3.25 12.00
CA GLU A 63 -8.79 -3.89 13.05
C GLU A 63 -9.63 -4.91 13.78
N LYS A 64 -9.05 -6.09 14.05
CA LYS A 64 -9.77 -7.21 14.68
C LYS A 64 -11.11 -7.46 13.97
N GLN A 65 -11.10 -7.37 12.64
CA GLN A 65 -12.27 -7.51 11.76
C GLN A 65 -13.39 -6.47 11.97
N LYS A 66 -13.12 -5.33 12.62
CA LYS A 66 -14.09 -4.24 12.83
C LYS A 66 -13.62 -2.96 12.15
N ILE A 67 -14.56 -2.19 11.60
CA ILE A 67 -14.27 -0.88 11.03
C ILE A 67 -13.81 0.05 12.16
N VAL A 68 -12.63 0.66 11.99
CA VAL A 68 -12.09 1.66 12.92
C VAL A 68 -12.06 3.07 12.34
N GLY A 69 -12.20 3.18 11.02
CA GLY A 69 -12.21 4.45 10.30
C GLY A 69 -11.98 4.24 8.81
N CYS A 70 -11.74 5.33 8.09
CA CYS A 70 -11.56 5.27 6.65
C CYS A 70 -10.68 6.41 6.12
N HIS A 71 -10.44 6.42 4.81
CA HIS A 71 -9.95 7.57 4.08
C HIS A 71 -10.86 7.79 2.87
N TYR A 72 -11.50 8.96 2.80
CA TYR A 72 -12.37 9.37 1.70
C TYR A 72 -13.34 8.27 1.25
N CYS A 73 -14.02 7.64 2.22
CA CYS A 73 -14.95 6.52 1.98
C CYS A 73 -16.42 6.96 1.84
N LEU A 74 -16.76 8.17 2.30
CA LEU A 74 -18.13 8.72 2.31
C LEU A 74 -19.18 7.80 2.98
N LEU A 75 -18.75 6.92 3.88
CA LEU A 75 -19.64 6.07 4.67
C LEU A 75 -20.17 6.87 5.86
N GLU A 76 -21.47 6.73 6.13
CA GLU A 76 -22.10 7.33 7.30
C GLU A 76 -21.55 6.72 8.60
N ASN A 77 -21.34 7.54 9.62
CA ASN A 77 -20.87 7.11 10.94
C ASN A 77 -19.49 6.42 10.97
N VAL A 78 -18.65 6.61 9.94
CA VAL A 78 -17.25 6.13 9.90
C VAL A 78 -16.30 7.33 9.89
N PRO A 79 -15.41 7.47 10.88
CA PRO A 79 -14.50 8.61 10.93
C PRO A 79 -13.45 8.53 9.81
N ASP A 80 -13.20 9.66 9.13
CA ASP A 80 -12.06 9.78 8.21
C ASP A 80 -10.79 9.99 9.03
N LEU A 81 -9.92 8.97 9.04
CA LEU A 81 -8.63 8.97 9.72
C LEU A 81 -7.49 9.38 8.80
N THR A 82 -7.78 9.76 7.55
CA THR A 82 -6.86 10.12 6.48
C THR A 82 -6.02 8.94 5.94
N MET A 83 -5.41 9.14 4.76
CA MET A 83 -4.46 8.18 4.20
C MET A 83 -3.27 7.90 5.12
N TYR A 84 -2.84 8.89 5.92
CA TYR A 84 -1.66 8.76 6.79
C TYR A 84 -1.87 7.73 7.90
N HIS A 85 -3.11 7.56 8.39
CA HIS A 85 -3.43 6.53 9.37
C HIS A 85 -3.23 5.14 8.77
N GLY A 86 -3.84 4.89 7.60
CA GLY A 86 -3.67 3.63 6.87
C GLY A 86 -2.21 3.34 6.57
N TYR A 87 -1.48 4.31 6.02
CA TYR A 87 -0.05 4.21 5.71
C TYR A 87 0.77 3.84 6.95
N ARG A 88 0.65 4.63 8.04
CA ARG A 88 1.41 4.40 9.27
C ARG A 88 1.12 3.03 9.86
N ARG A 89 -0.13 2.59 9.86
CA ARG A 89 -0.55 1.31 10.45
C ARG A 89 -0.09 0.12 9.61
N ALA A 90 -0.25 0.18 8.30
CA ALA A 90 0.21 -0.87 7.39
C ALA A 90 1.71 -1.14 7.52
N PHE A 91 2.55 -0.10 7.50
CA PHE A 91 3.99 -0.25 7.68
C PHE A 91 4.37 -0.77 9.07
N ARG A 92 3.71 -0.30 10.14
CA ARG A 92 3.92 -0.84 11.49
C ARG A 92 3.61 -2.33 11.57
N THR A 93 2.53 -2.76 10.92
CA THR A 93 2.13 -4.17 10.87
C THR A 93 3.12 -5.00 10.06
N ALA A 94 3.56 -4.52 8.89
CA ALA A 94 4.56 -5.20 8.07
C ALA A 94 5.90 -5.37 8.82
N PHE A 95 6.44 -4.30 9.40
CA PHE A 95 7.69 -4.39 10.17
C PHE A 95 7.56 -5.25 11.42
N LYS A 96 6.42 -5.20 12.12
CA LYS A 96 6.16 -6.08 13.26
C LYS A 96 6.12 -7.55 12.83
N ALA A 97 5.50 -7.85 11.68
CA ALA A 97 5.43 -9.20 11.15
C ALA A 97 6.83 -9.74 10.82
N ILE A 98 7.66 -8.96 10.12
CA ILE A 98 9.06 -9.32 9.82
C ILE A 98 9.85 -9.57 11.11
N ASN A 99 9.78 -8.65 12.08
CA ASN A 99 10.52 -8.78 13.34
C ASN A 99 10.07 -9.98 14.20
N ASN A 100 8.89 -10.53 13.94
CA ASN A 100 8.36 -11.69 14.65
C ASN A 100 8.72 -13.03 13.97
N LEU A 101 9.27 -13.01 12.75
CA LEU A 101 9.76 -14.21 12.06
C LEU A 101 11.07 -14.68 12.71
N LYS A 102 11.10 -15.93 13.16
CA LYS A 102 12.25 -16.46 13.91
C LYS A 102 13.41 -16.87 12.99
N ASN A 103 13.09 -17.31 11.78
CA ASN A 103 14.07 -17.85 10.85
C ASN A 103 14.52 -16.82 9.81
N PHE A 104 13.82 -15.69 9.65
CA PHE A 104 14.28 -14.61 8.80
C PHE A 104 15.61 -14.03 9.32
N LYS A 105 16.67 -14.10 8.49
CA LYS A 105 18.01 -13.53 8.76
C LYS A 105 18.43 -12.46 7.75
N GLY A 106 17.57 -12.16 6.77
CA GLY A 106 17.86 -11.21 5.71
C GLY A 106 17.80 -9.75 6.14
N ILE A 107 18.17 -8.87 5.22
CA ILE A 107 18.10 -7.41 5.39
C ILE A 107 16.83 -6.88 4.73
N THR A 108 16.06 -6.08 5.46
CA THR A 108 14.87 -5.40 4.92
C THR A 108 15.20 -3.95 4.54
N PHE A 109 14.94 -3.59 3.29
CA PHE A 109 14.99 -2.23 2.79
C PHE A 109 13.59 -1.65 2.64
N LEU A 110 13.43 -0.37 2.94
CA LEU A 110 12.24 0.40 2.60
C LEU A 110 12.55 1.30 1.42
N ARG A 111 11.89 1.05 0.28
CA ARG A 111 11.91 1.97 -0.85
C ARG A 111 10.95 3.13 -0.60
N THR A 112 11.43 4.36 -0.73
CA THR A 112 10.62 5.57 -0.60
C THR A 112 9.72 5.80 -1.82
N LEU A 113 8.74 6.70 -1.68
CA LEU A 113 7.78 7.04 -2.73
C LEU A 113 8.50 7.50 -4.01
N SER A 114 8.13 6.92 -5.16
CA SER A 114 8.53 7.45 -6.46
C SER A 114 7.64 8.65 -6.83
N PRO A 115 8.16 9.83 -7.18
CA PRO A 115 7.33 10.97 -7.54
C PRO A 115 6.58 10.72 -8.86
N SER A 116 5.43 11.38 -9.02
CA SER A 116 4.72 11.45 -10.30
C SER A 116 5.53 12.25 -11.32
N HIS A 117 5.50 11.82 -12.58
CA HIS A 117 6.14 12.53 -13.68
C HIS A 117 5.10 13.35 -14.45
N PHE A 118 5.48 14.55 -14.86
CA PHE A 118 4.65 15.45 -15.66
C PHE A 118 5.38 15.70 -16.98
N GLU A 119 4.66 15.60 -18.09
CA GLU A 119 5.17 16.01 -19.40
C GLU A 119 4.43 17.24 -19.88
N ASN A 120 5.14 18.10 -20.63
CA ASN A 120 4.60 19.31 -21.26
C ASN A 120 4.18 20.46 -20.32
N GLY A 121 4.82 20.60 -19.15
CA GLY A 121 4.59 21.76 -18.27
C GLY A 121 5.39 21.72 -16.97
N LEU A 122 5.37 22.83 -16.23
CA LEU A 122 5.81 22.87 -14.84
C LEU A 122 4.75 22.20 -13.95
N TRP A 123 5.19 21.60 -12.84
CA TRP A 123 4.33 20.91 -11.86
C TRP A 123 3.20 21.77 -11.27
N ASN A 124 3.28 23.10 -11.43
CA ASN A 124 2.35 24.10 -10.89
C ASN A 124 1.64 24.94 -11.97
N GLN A 125 1.72 24.54 -13.25
CA GLN A 125 1.03 25.26 -14.33
C GLN A 125 -0.05 24.37 -14.94
N ASP A 126 -1.30 24.74 -14.63
CA ASP A 126 -2.48 24.18 -15.26
C ASP A 126 -2.42 24.46 -16.76
N LEU A 127 -2.36 23.40 -17.58
CA LEU A 127 -3.10 23.22 -18.83
C LEU A 127 -2.58 21.96 -19.56
N LYS A 128 -3.43 20.92 -19.54
CA LYS A 128 -3.26 19.57 -20.13
C LYS A 128 -2.47 18.58 -19.27
N HIS A 129 -3.11 18.16 -18.18
CA HIS A 129 -2.72 16.98 -17.40
C HIS A 129 -2.83 15.70 -18.24
N LYS A 130 -1.84 15.43 -19.09
CA LYS A 130 -1.46 14.03 -19.28
C LYS A 130 -0.57 13.70 -18.09
N LEU A 131 -1.16 13.06 -17.07
CA LEU A 131 -0.38 12.19 -16.19
C LEU A 131 0.25 11.19 -17.12
N VAL A 132 1.51 11.42 -17.48
CA VAL A 132 2.25 10.40 -18.16
C VAL A 132 2.65 9.47 -17.03
N ASN A 133 1.80 8.47 -16.81
CA ASN A 133 2.15 7.24 -16.13
C ASN A 133 3.23 6.55 -16.95
N TYR A 134 4.38 7.20 -17.18
CA TYR A 134 5.49 6.59 -17.90
C TYR A 134 5.90 5.31 -17.19
N TYR A 135 5.76 5.28 -15.86
CA TYR A 135 5.72 4.08 -15.05
C TYR A 135 4.90 4.36 -13.77
N ALA A 136 3.57 4.35 -13.86
CA ALA A 136 2.85 3.73 -12.74
C ALA A 136 3.29 2.26 -12.83
N MET A 137 4.40 1.90 -12.19
CA MET A 137 4.90 0.53 -12.17
C MET A 137 3.68 -0.35 -11.92
N PRO A 138 3.22 -1.15 -12.91
CA PRO A 138 2.04 -2.00 -12.76
C PRO A 138 2.30 -3.14 -11.77
N HIS A 139 3.48 -3.13 -11.15
CA HIS A 139 4.00 -4.05 -10.17
C HIS A 139 4.43 -3.22 -8.95
N ILE A 140 3.47 -2.85 -8.09
CA ILE A 140 3.77 -2.55 -6.69
C ILE A 140 3.90 -3.91 -6.03
N SER A 141 5.10 -4.42 -6.21
CA SER A 141 5.55 -5.66 -5.67
C SER A 141 6.46 -5.39 -4.50
N ILE A 142 6.34 -6.19 -3.45
CA ILE A 142 7.52 -6.50 -2.64
C ILE A 142 8.48 -7.19 -3.60
N GLU A 143 9.59 -6.52 -3.89
CA GLU A 143 10.66 -7.07 -4.73
C GLU A 143 11.64 -7.79 -3.80
N LEU A 144 11.72 -9.11 -3.95
CA LEU A 144 12.66 -9.94 -3.23
C LEU A 144 13.82 -10.26 -4.16
N VAL A 145 15.00 -9.73 -3.82
CA VAL A 145 16.25 -9.93 -4.54
C VAL A 145 17.02 -11.03 -3.80
N GLN A 146 17.48 -12.04 -4.54
CA GLN A 146 18.47 -12.99 -4.03
C GLN A 146 19.83 -12.32 -4.06
#